data_AF-A0A1M3BJP5-F1
#
_entry.id   AF-A0A1M3BJP5-F1
#
_cell.length_a   1.000
_cell.length_b   1.000
_cell.length_c   1.000
_cell.angle_alpha   90.00
_cell.angle_beta   90.00
_cell.angle_gamma   90.00
#
_symmetry.space_group_name_H-M   'P 1'
#
loop_
_entity.id
_entity.type
_entity.pdbx_description
1 polymer ?
#
loop_
_entity_poly.entity_id
_entity_poly.type
_entity_poly.pdbx_seq_one_letter_code
_entity_poly.pdbx_strand_id
1 'polypeptide(L)' 'MVVLNEMSRYHLALEALRRAPRRPAGASALEERCHAMLTRHHAYVCEHLEDMPEVRDWSLAKAE' A
#
# COMPACT_ATOMS: atom_id res chain seq x y z
N MET A 1 2.80 -11.70 5.37
CA MET A 1 1.65 -12.14 6.22
C MET A 1 0.50 -11.13 6.34
N VAL A 2 0.74 -9.81 6.37
CA VAL A 2 -0.33 -8.81 6.60
C VAL A 2 -1.24 -8.52 5.39
N VAL A 3 -0.78 -8.82 4.17
CA VAL A 3 -1.54 -8.55 2.93
C VAL A 3 -2.80 -9.43 2.84
N LEU A 4 -2.70 -10.72 3.17
CA LEU A 4 -3.84 -11.65 3.16
C LEU A 4 -4.91 -11.32 4.20
N ASN A 5 -4.53 -10.56 5.23
CA ASN A 5 -5.45 -10.08 6.25
C ASN A 5 -5.99 -8.67 5.95
N GLU A 6 -5.70 -8.12 4.76
CA GLU A 6 -6.11 -6.77 4.37
C GLU A 6 -5.57 -5.67 5.31
N MET A 7 -4.46 -5.94 6.01
CA MET A 7 -3.86 -5.02 7.00
C MET A 7 -2.56 -4.38 6.51
N SER A 8 -2.19 -4.56 5.25
CA SER A 8 -1.02 -3.89 4.68
C SER A 8 -1.22 -2.37 4.62
N ARG A 9 -0.13 -1.61 4.55
CA ARG A 9 -0.16 -0.15 4.33
C ARG A 9 -1.04 0.32 3.16
N TYR A 10 -1.13 -0.45 2.08
CA TYR A 10 -1.93 -0.10 0.90
C TYR A 10 -3.43 -0.27 1.17
N HIS A 11 -3.83 -1.37 1.79
CA HIS A 11 -5.20 -1.57 2.29
C HIS A 11 -5.60 -0.46 3.28
N LEU A 12 -4.73 -0.14 4.24
CA LEU A 12 -5.01 0.93 5.21
C LEU A 12 -5.12 2.30 4.56
N ALA A 13 -4.32 2.61 3.53
CA ALA A 13 -4.43 3.85 2.78
C ALA A 13 -5.75 3.93 2.00
N LEU A 14 -6.16 2.84 1.33
CA LEU A 14 -7.46 2.74 0.65
C LEU A 14 -8.62 2.94 1.64
N GLU A 15 -8.51 2.33 2.82
CA GLU A 15 -9.53 2.46 3.86
C GLU A 15 -9.59 3.88 4.44
N ALA A 16 -8.44 4.53 4.63
CA ALA A 16 -8.39 5.92 5.04
C ALA A 16 -9.05 6.85 4.00
N LEU A 17 -8.81 6.62 2.70
CA LEU A 17 -9.48 7.35 1.63
C LEU A 17 -11.00 7.13 1.62
N ARG A 18 -11.42 5.87 1.77
CA ARG A 18 -12.85 5.50 1.82
C ARG A 18 -13.58 6.15 2.98
N ARG A 19 -12.92 6.27 4.14
CA ARG A 19 -13.51 6.86 5.36
C ARG A 19 -13.31 8.37 5.49
N ALA A 20 -12.52 8.98 4.62
CA ALA A 20 -12.28 10.40 4.66
C ALA A 20 -13.58 11.17 4.39
N PRO A 21 -13.97 12.15 5.25
CA PRO A 21 -15.18 12.94 5.04
C PRO A 21 -15.11 13.84 3.80
N ARG A 22 -13.89 14.10 3.30
CA ARG A 22 -13.63 14.81 2.05
C ARG A 22 -12.65 13.99 1.23
N ARG A 23 -12.93 13.86 -0.07
CA ARG A 23 -12.03 13.19 -1.01
C ARG A 23 -10.89 14.14 -1.39
N PRO A 24 -9.64 13.87 -1.02
CA PRO A 24 -8.53 14.78 -1.31
C PRO A 24 -8.24 14.82 -2.81
N ALA A 25 -7.63 15.92 -3.26
CA ALA A 25 -7.07 15.97 -4.61
C ALA A 25 -6.05 14.85 -4.79
N GLY A 26 -6.12 14.13 -5.91
CA GLY A 26 -5.27 12.97 -6.18
C GLY A 26 -5.72 11.64 -5.54
N ALA A 27 -6.88 11.59 -4.87
CA ALA A 27 -7.41 10.35 -4.28
C ALA A 27 -7.50 9.20 -5.29
N SER A 28 -8.05 9.45 -6.50
CA SER A 28 -8.13 8.41 -7.53
C SER A 28 -6.76 7.85 -7.93
N ALA A 29 -5.77 8.72 -8.13
CA ALA A 29 -4.42 8.29 -8.48
C ALA A 29 -3.76 7.47 -7.36
N LEU A 30 -4.02 7.85 -6.09
CA LEU A 30 -3.55 7.07 -4.94
C LEU A 30 -4.26 5.71 -4.83
N GLU A 31 -5.57 5.66 -5.08
CA GLU A 31 -6.35 4.41 -5.13
C GLU A 31 -5.80 3.46 -6.21
N GLU A 32 -5.62 3.95 -7.44
CA GLU A 32 -5.03 3.19 -8.55
C GLU A 32 -3.64 2.65 -8.19
N ARG A 33 -2.78 3.50 -7.63
CA ARG A 33 -1.44 3.10 -7.19
C ARG A 33 -1.49 2.03 -6.10
N CYS A 34 -2.39 2.15 -5.12
CA CYS A 34 -2.51 1.15 -4.05
C CYS A 34 -2.93 -0.22 -4.61
N HIS A 35 -3.92 -0.27 -5.50
CA HIS A 35 -4.33 -1.52 -6.15
C HIS A 35 -3.20 -2.12 -6.98
N ALA A 36 -2.48 -1.31 -7.77
CA ALA A 36 -1.34 -1.77 -8.55
C ALA A 36 -0.23 -2.37 -7.66
N MET A 37 0.06 -1.75 -6.51
CA MET A 37 1.04 -2.28 -5.56
C MET A 37 0.59 -3.59 -4.90
N LEU A 38 -0.71 -3.75 -4.60
CA LEU A 38 -1.25 -5.01 -4.08
C LEU A 38 -1.11 -6.15 -5.10
N THR A 39 -1.42 -5.89 -6.37
CA THR A 39 -1.20 -6.87 -7.45
C THR A 39 0.28 -7.21 -7.61
N ARG A 40 1.16 -6.21 -7.62
CA ARG A 40 2.62 -6.42 -7.71
C ARG A 40 3.16 -7.21 -6.53
N HIS A 41 2.65 -6.95 -5.32
CA HIS A 41 3.08 -7.65 -4.11
C HIS A 41 2.77 -9.14 -4.18
N HIS A 42 1.60 -9.51 -4.69
CA HIS A 42 1.26 -10.92 -4.85
C HIS A 42 2.25 -11.62 -5.80
N ALA A 43 2.50 -11.03 -6.97
CA ALA A 43 3.47 -11.59 -7.93
C ALA A 43 4.89 -11.67 -7.34
N TYR A 44 5.36 -10.61 -6.67
CA TYR A 44 6.71 -10.51 -6.14
C TYR A 44 6.98 -11.56 -5.06
N VAL A 45 6.06 -11.75 -4.12
CA VAL A 45 6.24 -12.77 -3.06
C VAL A 45 6.28 -14.17 -3.64
N CYS A 46 5.47 -14.46 -4.65
CA CYS A 46 5.50 -15.76 -5.33
C CYS A 46 6.81 -16.01 -6.07
N GLU A 47 7.40 -14.98 -6.68
CA GLU A 47 8.64 -15.10 -7.47
C GLU A 47 9.90 -15.10 -6.60
N HIS A 48 9.97 -14.22 -5.60
CA HIS A 48 11.19 -13.94 -4.85
C HIS A 48 11.20 -14.53 -3.44
N LEU A 49 10.05 -14.98 -2.92
CA LEU A 49 9.89 -15.49 -1.55
C LEU A 49 10.31 -14.48 -0.45
N GLU A 50 10.34 -13.20 -0.78
CA GLU A 50 10.60 -12.09 0.13
C GLU A 50 9.58 -10.95 -0.05
N ASP A 51 9.47 -10.08 0.94
CA ASP A 51 8.64 -8.87 0.84
C ASP A 51 9.26 -7.87 -0.18
N MET A 52 8.40 -7.11 -0.85
CA MET A 52 8.83 -6.08 -1.80
C MET A 52 9.78 -5.05 -1.14
N PRO A 53 10.77 -4.52 -1.88
CA PRO A 53 11.66 -3.45 -1.40
C PRO A 53 10.91 -2.23 -0.87
N GLU A 54 9.80 -1.83 -1.52
CA GLU A 54 8.96 -0.70 -1.09
C GLU A 54 8.28 -0.91 0.28
N VAL A 55 8.25 -2.15 0.76
CA VAL A 55 7.74 -2.52 2.09
C VAL A 55 8.91 -2.74 3.05
N ARG A 56 9.89 -3.56 2.67
CA ARG A 56 11.04 -3.94 3.52
C ARG A 56 11.94 -2.75 3.83
N ASP A 57 12.24 -1.93 2.84
CA ASP A 57 13.23 -0.86 2.93
C ASP A 57 12.58 0.50 3.27
N TRP A 58 11.29 0.49 3.61
CA TRP A 58 10.57 1.71 3.98
C TRP A 58 11.01 2.23 5.35
N SER A 59 11.39 3.50 5.38
CA SER A 59 11.69 4.22 6.62
C SER A 59 10.69 5.35 6.85
N LEU A 60 10.39 5.58 8.14
CA LEU A 60 9.79 6.83 8.57
C LEU A 60 10.89 7.90 8.47
N ALA A 61 10.95 8.60 7.36
CA ALA A 61 11.77 9.81 7.28
C ALA A 61 11.36 10.72 8.46
N LYS A 62 12.33 11.11 9.30
CA LYS A 62 12.08 12.18 10.28
C LYS A 62 11.75 13.43 9.48
N ALA A 63 10.57 13.98 9.69
CA ALA A 63 10.29 15.35 9.28
C ALA A 63 11.23 16.25 10.11
N GLU A 64 12.17 16.90 9.43
CA GLU A 64 12.85 18.09 9.96
C GLU A 64 11.91 19.29 9.86
#